data_AF-A0A4R5NB90-F1
#
_entry.id   AF-A0A4R5NB90-F1
#
_cell.length_a   1.000
_cell.length_b   1.000
_cell.length_c   1.000
_cell.angle_alpha   90.00
_cell.angle_beta   90.00
_cell.angle_gamma   90.00
#
_symmetry.space_group_name_H-M   'P 1'
#
loop_
_entity.id
_entity.type
_entity.pdbx_description
1 polymer ?
#
loop_
_entity_poly.entity_id
_entity_poly.type
_entity_poly.pdbx_seq_one_letter_code
_entity_poly.pdbx_strand_id
1 'polypeptide(L)'
;MKQKKRTTLQKLGNEQRFRFYGEFKKYDFKYTDYYKKHAVPTILLLNIKLISENTEIFMTDHLWFNLTKGFKQLGLLHVGDKISFNGRVAEYTKGYRRSDKDYDIIRPTKVKLEENVIRPEWYLKESWEMCNCIYDMYATDYESRGIAKPYSF
;
A
#
# COMPACT_ATOMS: atom_id res chain seq x y z
N MET A 1 15.01 17.60 -7.95
CA MET A 1 13.88 18.03 -7.09
C MET A 1 14.08 17.51 -5.68
N LYS A 2 14.11 18.37 -4.65
CA LYS A 2 14.07 17.93 -3.24
C LYS A 2 12.71 17.29 -2.99
N GLN A 3 12.68 16.02 -2.60
CA GLN A 3 11.42 15.35 -2.25
C GLN A 3 10.90 15.92 -0.92
N LYS A 4 9.64 16.37 -0.90
CA LYS A 4 9.04 17.07 0.24
C LYS A 4 8.69 16.06 1.34
N LYS A 5 9.20 16.27 2.56
CA LYS A 5 8.84 15.47 3.75
C LYS A 5 7.34 15.57 4.01
N ARG A 6 6.69 14.47 4.42
CA ARG A 6 5.22 14.44 4.65
C ARG A 6 4.84 15.08 5.98
N THR A 7 5.03 16.39 6.09
CA THR A 7 4.80 17.17 7.32
C THR A 7 3.34 17.20 7.75
N THR A 8 2.38 17.01 6.84
CA THR A 8 0.94 16.94 7.20
C THR A 8 0.64 15.66 8.00
N LEU A 9 1.21 14.51 7.62
CA LEU A 9 1.08 13.27 8.39
C LEU A 9 1.72 13.41 9.77
N GLN A 10 2.92 14.00 9.84
CA GLN A 10 3.64 14.22 11.09
C GLN A 10 2.77 14.87 12.18
N LYS A 11 1.94 15.86 11.80
CA LYS A 11 1.10 16.63 12.73
C LYS A 11 0.03 15.81 13.44
N LEU A 12 -0.40 14.67 12.89
CA LEU A 12 -1.44 13.83 13.51
C LEU A 12 -0.93 13.04 14.71
N GLY A 13 0.38 12.77 14.79
CA GLY A 13 0.95 11.91 15.82
C GLY A 13 0.54 10.43 15.71
N ASN A 14 0.99 9.62 16.67
CA ASN A 14 0.87 8.16 16.63
C ASN A 14 -0.06 7.56 17.71
N GLU A 15 -0.65 8.40 18.55
CA GLU A 15 -1.37 7.98 19.76
C GLU A 15 -2.70 7.27 19.43
N GLN A 16 -3.41 7.77 18.42
CA GLN A 16 -4.71 7.27 18.01
C GLN A 16 -4.76 6.79 16.57
N ARG A 17 -5.84 6.09 16.24
CA ARG A 17 -6.15 5.68 14.87
C ARG A 17 -7.03 6.73 14.22
N PHE A 18 -6.65 7.18 13.04
CA PHE A 18 -7.43 8.07 12.21
C PHE A 18 -8.04 7.32 11.03
N ARG A 19 -9.17 7.81 10.50
CA ARG A 19 -9.77 7.27 9.28
C ARG A 19 -9.17 7.98 8.07
N PHE A 20 -8.63 7.20 7.16
CA PHE A 20 -8.07 7.66 5.91
C PHE A 20 -8.86 7.11 4.73
N TYR A 21 -8.64 7.75 3.60
CA TYR A 21 -9.13 7.39 2.29
C TYR A 21 -7.97 7.40 1.30
N GLY A 22 -8.00 6.51 0.31
CA GLY A 22 -7.11 6.53 -0.84
C GLY A 22 -7.70 5.77 -2.03
N GLU A 23 -7.14 6.01 -3.21
CA GLU A 23 -7.59 5.42 -4.47
C GLU A 23 -6.63 4.32 -4.91
N PHE A 24 -7.14 3.12 -5.17
CA PHE A 24 -6.33 2.01 -5.64
C PHE A 24 -5.68 2.34 -6.98
N LYS A 25 -4.36 2.15 -7.07
CA LYS A 25 -3.63 2.31 -8.33
C LYS A 25 -3.18 0.99 -8.91
N LYS A 26 -2.54 0.14 -8.11
CA LYS A 26 -2.05 -1.15 -8.56
C LYS A 26 -1.64 -2.03 -7.38
N TYR A 27 -1.52 -3.32 -7.68
CA TYR A 27 -0.77 -4.28 -6.87
C TYR A 27 0.72 -4.22 -7.23
N ASP A 28 1.57 -4.65 -6.31
CA ASP A 28 3.00 -4.86 -6.53
C ASP A 28 3.51 -5.87 -5.49
N PHE A 29 4.81 -6.06 -5.38
CA PHE A 29 5.42 -6.80 -4.29
C PHE A 29 6.71 -6.12 -3.84
N LYS A 30 7.19 -6.50 -2.65
CA LYS A 30 8.52 -6.08 -2.17
C LYS A 30 9.27 -7.25 -1.57
N TYR A 31 10.58 -7.27 -1.77
CA TYR A 31 11.46 -8.19 -1.05
C TYR A 31 11.66 -7.72 0.38
N THR A 32 11.62 -8.67 1.32
CA THR A 32 11.81 -8.43 2.75
C THR A 32 13.19 -8.83 3.26
N ASP A 33 13.98 -9.47 2.41
CA ASP A 33 15.35 -9.88 2.70
C ASP A 33 16.32 -9.40 1.61
N TYR A 34 17.60 -9.33 1.98
CA TYR A 34 18.68 -8.87 1.10
C TYR A 34 18.88 -9.78 -0.12
N TYR A 35 18.69 -11.10 0.06
CA TYR A 35 18.92 -12.11 -0.97
C TYR A 35 17.72 -12.27 -1.92
N LYS A 36 16.66 -11.48 -1.75
CA LYS A 36 15.44 -11.52 -2.56
C LYS A 36 14.76 -12.89 -2.58
N LYS A 37 14.84 -13.65 -1.48
CA LYS A 37 14.22 -14.97 -1.35
C LYS A 37 12.77 -14.92 -0.87
N HIS A 38 12.38 -13.82 -0.23
CA HIS A 38 11.08 -13.63 0.38
C HIS A 38 10.50 -12.30 -0.10
N ALA A 39 9.46 -12.41 -0.92
CA ALA A 39 8.63 -11.28 -1.34
C ALA A 39 7.26 -11.32 -0.66
N VAL A 40 6.70 -10.14 -0.40
CA VAL A 40 5.35 -9.98 0.12
C VAL A 40 4.53 -9.08 -0.79
N PRO A 41 3.23 -9.36 -1.00
CA PRO A 41 2.39 -8.57 -1.87
C PRO A 41 2.08 -7.20 -1.24
N THR A 42 1.99 -6.18 -2.08
CA THR A 42 1.72 -4.80 -1.70
C THR A 42 0.64 -4.19 -2.59
N ILE A 43 0.11 -3.06 -2.14
CA ILE A 43 -0.90 -2.25 -2.80
C ILE A 43 -0.47 -0.78 -2.76
N LEU A 44 -0.60 -0.10 -3.89
CA LEU A 44 -0.38 1.34 -3.99
C LEU A 44 -1.73 2.06 -3.93
N LEU A 45 -1.87 2.96 -2.96
CA LEU A 45 -2.99 3.90 -2.90
C LEU A 45 -2.50 5.31 -3.23
N LEU A 46 -3.30 6.04 -4.00
CA LEU A 46 -3.08 7.43 -4.37
C LEU A 46 -4.02 8.36 -3.60
N ASN A 47 -3.75 9.66 -3.68
CA ASN A 47 -4.62 10.72 -3.19
C ASN A 47 -5.04 10.49 -1.74
N ILE A 48 -4.06 10.23 -0.87
CA ILE A 48 -4.32 9.88 0.52
C ILE A 48 -4.87 11.08 1.25
N LYS A 49 -6.06 10.92 1.83
CA LYS A 49 -6.78 11.96 2.56
C LYS A 49 -7.15 11.46 3.96
N LEU A 50 -7.13 12.36 4.93
CA LEU A 50 -7.70 12.16 6.25
C LEU A 50 -9.19 12.52 6.18
N ILE A 51 -10.05 11.64 6.67
CA ILE A 51 -11.47 11.92 6.85
C ILE A 51 -11.65 12.41 8.30
N SER A 52 -12.01 13.68 8.46
CA SER A 52 -12.33 14.27 9.76
C SER A 52 -13.71 14.91 9.69
N GLU A 53 -14.63 14.39 10.49
CA GLU A 53 -16.04 14.82 10.52
C GLU A 53 -16.64 14.79 9.10
N ASN A 54 -16.84 15.96 8.48
CA ASN A 54 -17.41 16.12 7.14
C ASN A 54 -16.40 16.72 6.13
N THR A 55 -15.10 16.68 6.44
CA THR A 55 -14.05 17.22 5.58
C THR A 55 -13.01 16.18 5.22
N GLU A 56 -12.46 16.32 4.03
CA GLU A 56 -11.33 15.54 3.56
C GLU A 56 -10.09 16.44 3.50
N ILE A 57 -9.04 16.07 4.23
CA ILE A 57 -7.78 16.81 4.26
C ILE A 57 -6.74 16.00 3.50
N PHE A 58 -6.20 16.57 2.42
CA PHE A 58 -5.13 15.94 1.65
C PHE A 58 -3.86 15.74 2.48
N MET A 59 -3.34 14.51 2.50
CA MET A 59 -2.18 14.13 3.31
C MET A 59 -0.94 13.87 2.45
N THR A 60 -1.06 13.11 1.36
CA THR A 60 0.05 12.78 0.45
C THR A 60 -0.42 12.17 -0.86
N ASP A 61 0.38 12.32 -1.92
CA ASP A 61 0.04 11.82 -3.27
C ASP A 61 -0.12 10.30 -3.32
N HIS A 62 0.71 9.56 -2.58
CA HIS A 62 0.70 8.10 -2.61
C HIS A 62 1.36 7.46 -1.39
N LEU A 63 0.88 6.26 -1.04
CA LEU A 63 1.47 5.37 -0.04
C LEU A 63 1.36 3.91 -0.46
N TRP A 64 2.40 3.15 -0.11
CA TRP A 64 2.46 1.71 -0.30
C TRP A 64 2.06 1.00 0.99
N PHE A 65 1.17 0.03 0.89
CA PHE A 65 0.79 -0.83 2.01
C PHE A 65 1.09 -2.28 1.68
N ASN A 66 1.32 -3.10 2.71
CA ASN A 66 1.25 -4.54 2.54
C ASN A 66 -0.20 -4.92 2.20
N LEU A 67 -0.38 -5.91 1.32
CA LEU A 67 -1.69 -6.47 0.98
C LEU A 67 -2.20 -7.37 2.12
N THR A 68 -2.56 -6.74 3.23
CA THR A 68 -3.04 -7.42 4.46
C THR A 68 -4.37 -8.15 4.23
N LYS A 69 -4.76 -9.02 5.18
CA LYS A 69 -6.06 -9.71 5.15
C LYS A 69 -7.24 -8.75 4.91
N GLY A 70 -7.23 -7.56 5.51
CA GLY A 70 -8.29 -6.57 5.34
C GLY A 70 -8.40 -6.04 3.91
N PHE A 71 -7.28 -5.80 3.22
CA PHE A 71 -7.30 -5.43 1.80
C PHE A 71 -7.72 -6.61 0.91
N LYS A 72 -7.23 -7.83 1.21
CA LYS A 72 -7.60 -9.03 0.44
C LYS A 72 -9.10 -9.33 0.47
N GLN A 73 -9.76 -9.03 1.60
CA GLN A 73 -11.21 -9.17 1.75
C GLN A 73 -12.03 -8.23 0.86
N LEU A 74 -11.42 -7.19 0.29
CA LEU A 74 -12.09 -6.35 -0.71
C LEU A 74 -12.15 -6.99 -2.11
N GLY A 75 -11.49 -8.13 -2.32
CA GLY A 75 -11.37 -8.81 -3.61
C GLY A 75 -10.32 -8.20 -4.55
N LEU A 76 -10.46 -8.51 -5.85
CA LEU A 76 -9.65 -7.98 -6.94
C LEU A 76 -10.10 -6.54 -7.27
N LEU A 77 -9.28 -5.57 -6.89
CA LEU A 77 -9.55 -4.14 -7.00
C LEU A 77 -9.26 -3.64 -8.42
N HIS A 78 -10.03 -2.64 -8.84
CA HIS A 78 -9.84 -1.93 -10.11
C HIS A 78 -9.24 -0.55 -9.87
N VAL A 79 -8.43 -0.07 -10.82
CA VAL A 79 -7.80 1.26 -10.72
C VAL A 79 -8.89 2.32 -10.50
N GLY A 80 -8.69 3.16 -9.48
CA GLY A 80 -9.67 4.18 -9.05
C GLY A 80 -10.57 3.74 -7.89
N ASP A 81 -10.57 2.45 -7.51
CA ASP A 81 -11.36 1.94 -6.39
C ASP A 81 -11.04 2.73 -5.11
N LYS A 82 -12.10 3.25 -4.51
CA LYS A 82 -12.05 4.13 -3.35
C LYS A 82 -12.04 3.32 -2.07
N ILE A 83 -10.94 3.38 -1.32
CA ILE A 83 -10.72 2.54 -0.15
C ILE A 83 -10.56 3.42 1.09
N SER A 84 -11.35 3.15 2.13
CA SER A 84 -11.12 3.72 3.45
C SER A 84 -10.57 2.70 4.44
N PHE A 85 -9.84 3.20 5.42
CA PHE A 85 -9.23 2.38 6.46
C PHE A 85 -8.84 3.24 7.67
N ASN A 86 -8.79 2.61 8.84
CA ASN A 86 -8.26 3.21 10.05
C ASN A 86 -6.78 2.85 10.24
N GLY A 87 -5.90 3.83 10.42
CA GLY A 87 -4.45 3.63 10.58
C GLY A 87 -3.85 4.56 11.62
N ARG A 88 -2.59 4.32 12.02
CA ARG A 88 -1.80 5.24 12.87
C ARG A 88 -0.71 5.87 12.03
N VAL A 89 -0.35 7.13 12.29
CA VAL A 89 0.86 7.69 11.67
C VAL A 89 2.09 7.20 12.44
N ALA A 90 3.14 6.81 11.73
CA ALA A 90 4.42 6.47 12.33
C ALA A 90 5.58 7.04 11.53
N GLU A 91 6.66 7.36 12.24
CA GLU A 91 7.92 7.74 11.61
C GLU A 91 8.62 6.50 11.06
N TYR A 92 9.23 6.62 9.89
CA TYR A 92 10.14 5.62 9.36
C TYR A 92 11.42 6.28 8.85
N THR A 93 12.52 5.53 8.92
CA THR A 93 13.81 5.97 8.39
C THR A 93 13.90 5.63 6.91
N LYS A 94 14.18 6.64 6.08
CA LYS A 94 14.20 6.52 4.64
C LYS A 94 15.64 6.42 4.11
N GLY A 95 15.91 5.36 3.35
CA GLY A 95 17.17 5.14 2.65
C GLY A 95 18.16 4.25 3.40
N TYR A 96 19.00 3.53 2.65
CA TYR A 96 19.94 2.53 3.19
C TYR A 96 21.13 3.15 3.94
N ARG A 97 21.39 4.46 3.76
CA ARG A 97 22.59 5.16 4.31
C ARG A 97 22.30 6.57 4.86
N ARG A 98 21.04 7.00 5.00
CA ARG A 98 20.69 8.34 5.48
C ARG A 98 19.66 8.27 6.59
N SER A 99 19.83 9.08 7.62
CA SER A 99 18.95 9.23 8.79
C SER A 99 17.72 10.10 8.50
N ASP A 100 17.31 10.23 7.24
CA ASP A 100 16.19 11.06 6.84
C ASP A 100 14.88 10.42 7.33
N LYS A 101 14.22 11.09 8.28
CA LYS A 101 12.93 10.67 8.85
C LYS A 101 11.78 11.16 7.98
N ASP A 102 10.88 10.26 7.61
CA ASP A 102 9.62 10.55 6.93
C ASP A 102 8.46 9.85 7.67
N TYR A 103 7.21 10.06 7.24
CA TYR A 103 6.03 9.53 7.91
C TYR A 103 5.19 8.66 6.99
N ASP A 104 4.62 7.60 7.56
CA ASP A 104 3.75 6.64 6.88
C ASP A 104 2.50 6.35 7.74
N ILE A 105 1.49 5.74 7.13
CA ILE A 105 0.30 5.24 7.83
C ILE A 105 0.46 3.73 8.03
N ILE A 106 0.55 3.30 9.29
CA ILE A 106 0.79 1.91 9.65
C ILE A 106 -0.45 1.23 10.20
N ARG A 107 -0.42 -0.10 10.15
CA ARG A 107 -1.41 -1.02 10.75
C ARG A 107 -2.84 -0.73 10.29
N PRO A 108 -3.14 -0.69 8.97
CA PRO A 108 -4.50 -0.44 8.48
C PRO A 108 -5.48 -1.48 9.02
N THR A 109 -6.67 -1.01 9.40
CA THR A 109 -7.77 -1.79 9.99
C THR A 109 -9.10 -1.24 9.51
N LYS A 110 -10.22 -1.96 9.69
CA LYS A 110 -11.55 -1.53 9.21
C LYS A 110 -11.52 -1.11 7.72
N VAL A 111 -10.76 -1.86 6.93
CA VAL A 111 -10.57 -1.61 5.50
C VAL A 111 -11.91 -1.84 4.80
N LYS A 112 -12.33 -0.89 3.96
CA LYS A 112 -13.59 -0.93 3.23
C LYS A 112 -13.43 -0.36 1.83
N LEU A 113 -14.14 -0.94 0.88
CA LEU A 113 -14.44 -0.31 -0.39
C LEU A 113 -15.62 0.64 -0.16
N GLU A 114 -15.50 1.89 -0.58
CA GLU A 114 -16.55 2.90 -0.40
C GLU A 114 -17.68 2.73 -1.42
N GLU A 115 -17.38 2.11 -2.56
CA GLU A 115 -18.41 1.69 -3.51
C GLU A 115 -19.09 0.41 -3.03
N ASN A 116 -20.41 0.34 -3.17
CA ASN A 116 -21.19 -0.85 -2.85
C ASN A 116 -21.15 -1.86 -4.01
N VAL A 117 -19.95 -2.36 -4.30
CA VAL A 117 -19.71 -3.35 -5.36
C VAL A 117 -18.98 -4.57 -4.77
N ILE A 118 -19.34 -5.75 -5.28
CA ILE A 118 -18.68 -7.00 -4.91
C ILE A 118 -17.61 -7.29 -5.95
N ARG A 119 -16.36 -7.41 -5.51
CA ARG A 119 -15.24 -7.84 -6.37
C ARG A 119 -15.04 -9.35 -6.25
N PRO A 120 -14.56 -10.03 -7.32
CA PRO A 120 -14.12 -11.41 -7.20
C PRO A 120 -13.05 -11.55 -6.13
N GLU A 121 -13.10 -12.62 -5.34
CA GLU A 121 -12.13 -12.83 -4.27
C GLU A 121 -10.72 -13.13 -4.79
N TRP A 122 -9.72 -12.86 -3.95
CA TRP A 122 -8.41 -13.49 -4.10
C TRP A 122 -8.53 -15.00 -3.83
N TYR A 123 -8.45 -15.79 -4.90
CA TYR A 123 -8.41 -17.25 -4.82
C TYR A 123 -7.10 -17.75 -4.19
N LEU A 124 -6.00 -17.01 -4.41
CA LEU A 124 -4.68 -17.28 -3.85
C LEU A 124 -4.61 -16.95 -2.35
N LYS A 125 -4.04 -17.86 -1.57
CA LYS A 125 -3.96 -17.70 -0.10
C LYS A 125 -2.55 -17.37 0.36
N GLU A 126 -1.55 -17.95 -0.30
CA GLU A 126 -0.16 -17.80 0.08
C GLU A 126 0.48 -16.55 -0.55
N SER A 127 1.39 -15.91 0.20
CA SER A 127 2.03 -14.67 -0.26
C SER A 127 2.86 -14.89 -1.52
N TRP A 128 3.51 -16.04 -1.65
CA TRP A 128 4.34 -16.37 -2.81
C TRP A 128 3.51 -16.51 -4.10
N GLU A 129 2.35 -17.16 -4.01
CA GLU A 129 1.42 -17.32 -5.14
C GLU A 129 0.94 -15.95 -5.61
N MET A 130 0.53 -15.11 -4.65
CA MET A 130 0.06 -13.76 -4.95
C MET A 130 1.16 -12.91 -5.58
N CYS A 131 2.40 -12.99 -5.09
CA CYS A 131 3.52 -12.25 -5.68
C CYS A 131 3.80 -12.69 -7.11
N ASN A 132 3.74 -14.00 -7.40
CA ASN A 132 3.90 -14.52 -8.76
C ASN A 132 2.74 -14.10 -9.67
N CYS A 133 1.51 -14.13 -9.16
CA CYS A 133 0.34 -13.67 -9.90
C CYS A 133 0.42 -12.17 -10.21
N ILE A 134 0.83 -11.35 -9.24
CA ILE A 134 1.08 -9.91 -9.44
C ILE A 134 2.21 -9.70 -10.45
N TYR A 135 3.27 -10.50 -10.41
CA TYR A 135 4.31 -10.47 -11.43
C TYR A 135 3.71 -10.70 -12.82
N ASP A 136 2.92 -11.77 -12.97
CA ASP A 136 2.30 -12.13 -14.24
C ASP A 136 1.32 -11.04 -14.75
N MET A 137 0.61 -10.34 -13.84
CA MET A 137 -0.26 -9.19 -14.18
C MET A 137 0.50 -8.04 -14.84
N TYR A 138 1.78 -7.84 -14.48
CA TYR A 138 2.61 -6.73 -14.97
C TYR A 138 3.92 -7.21 -15.60
N ALA A 139 3.93 -8.42 -16.17
CA ALA A 139 5.16 -9.08 -16.63
C ALA A 139 5.97 -8.21 -17.59
N THR A 140 5.32 -7.57 -18.57
CA THR A 140 5.98 -6.67 -19.53
C THR A 140 6.70 -5.50 -18.85
N ASP A 141 6.11 -4.87 -17.82
CA ASP A 141 6.78 -3.78 -17.06
C ASP A 141 7.98 -4.34 -16.29
N TYR A 142 7.79 -5.45 -15.57
CA TYR A 142 8.83 -6.04 -14.75
C TYR A 142 10.02 -6.52 -15.59
N GLU A 143 9.77 -7.22 -16.69
CA GLU A 143 10.79 -7.70 -17.62
C GLU A 143 11.58 -6.55 -18.23
N SER A 144 10.89 -5.48 -18.67
CA SER A 144 11.54 -4.29 -19.23
C SER A 144 12.48 -3.59 -18.23
N ARG A 145 12.24 -3.78 -16.92
CA ARG A 145 13.02 -3.22 -15.81
C ARG A 145 14.03 -4.21 -15.23
N GLY A 146 14.15 -5.40 -15.82
CA GLY A 146 15.02 -6.48 -15.32
C GLY A 146 14.63 -7.01 -13.94
N ILE A 147 13.35 -6.91 -13.57
CA ILE A 147 12.80 -7.48 -12.35
C ILE A 147 12.42 -8.92 -12.66
N ALA A 148 13.02 -9.88 -11.95
CA ALA A 148 12.71 -11.30 -12.12
C ALA A 148 11.46 -11.70 -11.35
N LYS A 149 10.84 -12.81 -11.77
CA LYS A 149 9.72 -13.43 -11.05
C LYS A 149 10.16 -13.75 -9.60
N PRO A 150 9.38 -13.36 -8.58
CA PRO A 150 9.85 -13.40 -7.20
C PRO A 150 10.06 -14.81 -6.66
N TYR A 151 9.29 -15.78 -7.15
CA TYR A 151 9.44 -17.19 -6.78
C TYR A 151 9.48 -18.07 -8.04
N SER A 152 10.61 -18.73 -8.26
CA SER A 152 10.79 -19.78 -9.25
C SER A 152 11.14 -21.07 -8.52
N PHE A 153 10.39 -22.14 -8.79
CA PHE A 153 10.68 -23.49 -8.31
C PHE A 153 11.25 -24.33 -9.45
#